data_AF-A0A1B9PQP2-F1
#
_entry.id   AF-A0A1B9PQP2-F1
#
_cell.length_a   1.000
_cell.length_b   1.000
_cell.length_c   1.000
_cell.angle_alpha   90.00
_cell.angle_beta   90.00
_cell.angle_gamma   90.00
#
_symmetry.space_group_name_H-M   'P 1'
#
loop_
_entity.id
_entity.type
_entity.pdbx_description
1 polymer ?
#
loop_
_entity_poly.entity_id
_entity_poly.type
_entity_poly.pdbx_seq_one_letter_code
_entity_poly.pdbx_strand_id
1 'polypeptide(L)'
;MLVFLKEKWKFIFPILLVEMYLIFTVLLLFFGPLDWNISNSIKLSSYLFMYHFSFVFGYVFFLYKKKDQNKPKSTFYVDGFIIDNYKYILIFSFLGSVISYKNMTFGESLIPSSFFTDLYIGLVEPAKARIIYAKNILNMENFGNPYISAFLLLLSPFKYILLPSIVYFWPKLKTRYKVSGLFISLIPLLGGVVSSISAINFSYFFIIVVTLLVIVFQQSNIRNVKRELMSRRTIICFLIFIFTFSLYQFYAVKSGANLYQLTVEDTSVERFDYLGDKGVLFKNNDERTVLYDFYEKITVYLVQGYKGMSISLDYPFDSTYGAGHSIFLQRVFEDYLGFNVREHTYQRKITSLWNENVYWHSAYSYFANDFSFKGVVVVMFLLGYLFALLIYKIINFNDIFSKLLLPLFAIMILYLPANNQVFSFLEYMIPFWFLLFMIIISAYVYKKYKIQIVSEKIC
;
A
#
# COMPACT_ATOMS: atom_id res chain seq x y z
N MET A 1 -32.63 -0.82 -20.53
CA MET A 1 -32.04 -1.65 -19.45
C MET A 1 -30.51 -1.74 -19.54
N LEU A 2 -29.93 -2.10 -20.70
CA LEU A 2 -28.46 -2.22 -20.88
C LEU A 2 -27.65 -0.91 -20.67
N VAL A 3 -28.18 0.24 -21.11
CA VAL A 3 -27.53 1.56 -20.88
C VAL A 3 -27.59 1.99 -19.41
N PHE A 4 -28.72 1.72 -18.74
CA PHE A 4 -28.92 2.00 -17.31
C PHE A 4 -28.01 1.15 -16.42
N LEU A 5 -27.82 -0.13 -16.79
CA LEU A 5 -26.82 -0.99 -16.15
C LEU A 5 -25.40 -0.44 -16.38
N LYS A 6 -25.07 -0.01 -17.60
CA LYS A 6 -23.72 0.47 -17.97
C LYS A 6 -23.23 1.67 -17.13
N GLU A 7 -24.11 2.58 -16.72
CA GLU A 7 -23.70 3.72 -15.87
C GLU A 7 -23.52 3.32 -14.40
N LYS A 8 -24.41 2.48 -13.86
CA LYS A 8 -24.31 2.01 -12.47
C LYS A 8 -23.15 1.04 -12.24
N TRP A 9 -22.77 0.26 -13.26
CA TRP A 9 -21.64 -0.66 -13.19
C TRP A 9 -20.32 0.02 -12.80
N LYS A 10 -20.12 1.29 -13.19
CA LYS A 10 -18.90 2.04 -12.81
C LYS A 10 -18.80 2.25 -11.30
N PHE A 11 -19.91 2.29 -10.58
CA PHE A 11 -19.96 2.42 -9.12
C PHE A 11 -20.00 1.05 -8.42
N ILE A 12 -20.52 0.00 -9.06
CA ILE A 12 -20.63 -1.33 -8.44
C ILE A 12 -19.33 -2.13 -8.60
N PHE A 13 -18.68 -2.03 -9.77
CA PHE A 13 -17.50 -2.83 -10.07
C PHE A 13 -16.34 -2.62 -9.08
N PRO A 14 -15.99 -1.39 -8.65
CA PRO A 14 -14.91 -1.18 -7.70
C PRO A 14 -15.15 -1.85 -6.34
N ILE A 15 -16.35 -1.72 -5.78
CA ILE A 15 -16.69 -2.35 -4.48
C ILE A 15 -16.75 -3.88 -4.61
N LEU A 16 -17.25 -4.40 -5.74
CA LEU A 16 -17.27 -5.84 -6.00
C LEU A 16 -15.84 -6.41 -6.05
N LEU A 17 -14.90 -5.74 -6.73
CA LEU A 17 -13.51 -6.18 -6.79
C LEU A 17 -12.86 -6.21 -5.40
N VAL A 18 -13.11 -5.17 -4.58
CA VAL A 18 -12.61 -5.09 -3.20
C VAL A 18 -13.15 -6.22 -2.35
N GLU A 19 -14.46 -6.42 -2.32
CA GLU A 19 -15.08 -7.46 -1.49
C GLU A 19 -14.72 -8.86 -1.98
N MET A 20 -14.65 -9.10 -3.29
CA MET A 20 -14.17 -10.38 -3.82
C MET A 20 -12.76 -10.70 -3.34
N TYR A 21 -11.86 -9.71 -3.35
CA TYR A 21 -10.50 -9.89 -2.83
C TYR A 21 -10.50 -10.15 -1.32
N LEU A 22 -11.21 -9.35 -0.52
CA LEU A 22 -11.22 -9.51 0.93
C LEU A 22 -11.86 -10.85 1.34
N ILE A 23 -12.98 -11.23 0.73
CA ILE A 23 -13.61 -12.54 0.94
C ILE A 23 -12.67 -13.67 0.53
N PHE A 24 -11.97 -13.53 -0.60
CA PHE A 24 -10.97 -14.50 -1.02
C PHE A 24 -9.87 -14.70 0.04
N THR A 25 -9.41 -13.63 0.70
CA THR A 25 -8.43 -13.76 1.79
C THR A 25 -9.00 -14.50 3.01
N VAL A 26 -10.28 -14.31 3.34
CA VAL A 26 -10.94 -15.08 4.40
C VAL A 26 -11.09 -16.55 4.01
N LEU A 27 -11.43 -16.83 2.75
CA LEU A 27 -11.48 -18.21 2.24
C LEU A 27 -10.10 -18.87 2.28
N LEU A 28 -9.04 -18.15 1.90
CA LEU A 28 -7.67 -18.64 2.02
C LEU A 28 -7.26 -18.92 3.47
N LEU A 29 -7.74 -18.14 4.44
CA LEU A 29 -7.46 -18.38 5.86
C LEU A 29 -8.01 -19.73 6.34
N PHE A 30 -9.25 -20.07 5.98
CA PHE A 30 -9.90 -21.28 6.49
C PHE A 30 -9.68 -22.51 5.59
N PHE A 31 -9.63 -22.31 4.27
CA PHE A 31 -9.57 -23.39 3.28
C PHE A 31 -8.23 -23.48 2.57
N GLY A 32 -7.28 -22.61 2.88
CA GLY A 32 -5.93 -22.61 2.31
C GLY A 32 -5.08 -23.83 2.66
N PRO A 33 -3.82 -23.88 2.17
CA PRO A 33 -2.91 -25.00 2.35
C PRO A 33 -2.34 -25.09 3.78
N LEU A 34 -2.51 -24.04 4.60
CA LEU A 34 -2.10 -23.99 5.98
C LEU A 34 -3.31 -24.10 6.92
N ASP A 35 -3.17 -24.85 7.99
CA ASP A 35 -4.00 -24.76 9.18
C ASP A 35 -3.36 -23.77 10.15
N TRP A 36 -3.99 -22.61 10.30
CA TRP A 36 -3.51 -21.53 11.15
C TRP A 36 -3.76 -21.76 12.64
N ASN A 37 -4.47 -22.83 13.03
CA ASN A 37 -4.83 -23.15 14.41
C ASN A 37 -5.42 -21.93 15.15
N ILE A 38 -6.53 -21.41 14.62
CA ILE A 38 -7.19 -20.21 15.12
C ILE A 38 -8.00 -20.58 16.37
N SER A 39 -7.55 -20.14 17.56
CA SER A 39 -8.20 -20.42 18.84
C SER A 39 -9.65 -19.91 18.91
N ASN A 40 -9.90 -18.71 18.39
CA ASN A 40 -11.19 -18.01 18.47
C ASN A 40 -11.82 -17.77 17.09
N SER A 41 -11.99 -18.84 16.31
CA SER A 41 -12.46 -18.77 14.92
C SER A 41 -13.81 -18.07 14.76
N ILE A 42 -14.78 -18.34 15.65
CA ILE A 42 -16.11 -17.70 15.61
C ILE A 42 -16.01 -16.19 15.82
N LYS A 43 -15.23 -15.76 16.84
CA LYS A 43 -15.06 -14.34 17.18
C LYS A 43 -14.35 -13.60 16.04
N LEU A 44 -13.29 -14.18 15.49
CA LEU A 44 -12.58 -13.64 14.33
C LEU A 44 -13.51 -13.48 13.12
N SER A 45 -14.20 -14.55 12.73
CA SER A 45 -15.13 -14.54 11.59
C SER A 45 -16.25 -13.51 11.76
N SER A 46 -16.77 -13.36 12.98
CA SER A 46 -17.80 -12.37 13.30
C SER A 46 -17.30 -10.95 13.07
N TYR A 47 -16.09 -10.62 13.54
CA TYR A 47 -15.49 -9.29 13.31
C TYR A 47 -15.19 -9.05 11.83
N LEU A 48 -14.60 -10.03 11.13
CA LEU A 48 -14.33 -9.90 9.69
C LEU A 48 -15.61 -9.65 8.90
N PHE A 49 -16.68 -10.40 9.20
CA PHE A 49 -18.00 -10.17 8.61
C PHE A 49 -18.52 -8.76 8.89
N MET A 50 -18.47 -8.31 10.15
CA MET A 50 -18.89 -6.95 10.52
C MET A 50 -18.07 -5.87 9.81
N TYR A 51 -16.77 -6.06 9.64
CA TYR A 51 -15.89 -5.12 8.95
C TYR A 51 -16.23 -4.99 7.46
N HIS A 52 -16.44 -6.12 6.78
CA HIS A 52 -16.82 -6.14 5.37
C HIS A 52 -18.22 -5.54 5.19
N PHE A 53 -19.19 -5.96 6.01
CA PHE A 53 -20.54 -5.40 6.00
C PHE A 53 -20.51 -3.88 6.22
N SER A 54 -19.74 -3.41 7.20
CA SER A 54 -19.61 -1.99 7.51
C SER A 54 -18.97 -1.20 6.38
N PHE A 55 -17.94 -1.74 5.73
CA PHE A 55 -17.30 -1.15 4.54
C PHE A 55 -18.29 -0.99 3.39
N VAL A 56 -19.00 -2.06 3.04
CA VAL A 56 -20.06 -2.04 2.01
C VAL A 56 -21.17 -1.06 2.39
N PHE A 57 -21.60 -1.05 3.65
CA PHE A 57 -22.64 -0.15 4.13
C PHE A 57 -22.21 1.33 4.01
N GLY A 58 -20.98 1.67 4.41
CA GLY A 58 -20.40 3.01 4.22
C GLY A 58 -20.36 3.44 2.76
N TYR A 59 -19.96 2.51 1.88
CA TYR A 59 -19.93 2.73 0.44
C TYR A 59 -21.32 3.03 -0.13
N VAL A 60 -22.31 2.19 0.18
CA VAL A 60 -23.70 2.35 -0.27
C VAL A 60 -24.34 3.60 0.31
N PHE A 61 -24.11 3.88 1.59
CA PHE A 61 -24.64 5.06 2.28
C PHE A 61 -24.18 6.37 1.62
N PHE A 62 -22.90 6.46 1.24
CA PHE A 62 -22.39 7.61 0.49
C PHE A 62 -23.16 7.82 -0.83
N LEU A 63 -23.29 6.76 -1.64
CA LEU A 63 -23.95 6.82 -2.95
C LEU A 63 -25.43 7.17 -2.82
N TYR A 64 -26.12 6.65 -1.80
CA TYR A 64 -27.51 6.99 -1.50
C TYR A 64 -27.68 8.49 -1.22
N LYS A 65 -26.79 9.08 -0.41
CA LYS A 65 -26.84 10.50 -0.03
C LYS A 65 -26.53 11.44 -1.22
N LYS A 66 -25.81 10.98 -2.23
CA LYS A 66 -25.35 11.79 -3.37
C LYS A 66 -26.27 11.78 -4.59
N LYS A 67 -27.52 11.34 -4.44
CA LYS A 67 -28.48 11.20 -5.53
C LYS A 67 -28.86 12.52 -6.24
N ASP A 68 -28.70 13.67 -5.59
CA ASP A 68 -29.02 14.98 -6.17
C ASP A 68 -27.91 16.01 -5.94
N GLN A 69 -27.10 16.28 -6.98
CA GLN A 69 -26.25 17.47 -7.02
C GLN A 69 -26.39 18.23 -8.34
N ASN A 70 -26.68 19.52 -8.20
CA ASN A 70 -26.74 20.47 -9.31
C ASN A 70 -25.43 20.52 -10.09
N LYS A 71 -25.53 20.71 -11.40
CA LYS A 71 -24.37 20.89 -12.29
C LYS A 71 -23.50 22.07 -11.82
N PRO A 72 -22.16 21.97 -11.91
CA PRO A 72 -21.26 23.09 -11.61
C PRO A 72 -21.56 24.31 -12.49
N LYS A 73 -21.31 25.52 -11.97
CA LYS A 73 -21.40 26.76 -12.76
C LYS A 73 -20.18 26.94 -13.67
N SER A 74 -19.01 26.52 -13.22
CA SER A 74 -17.77 26.57 -13.98
C SER A 74 -16.81 25.44 -13.60
N THR A 75 -15.89 25.12 -14.50
CA THR A 75 -14.87 24.06 -14.32
C THR A 75 -13.47 24.66 -14.43
N PHE A 76 -12.59 24.32 -13.49
CA PHE A 76 -11.17 24.67 -13.52
C PHE A 76 -10.33 23.43 -13.85
N TYR A 77 -9.65 23.46 -14.99
CA TYR A 77 -8.80 22.37 -15.46
C TYR A 77 -7.41 22.47 -14.85
N VAL A 78 -7.11 21.62 -13.86
CA VAL A 78 -5.83 21.64 -13.13
C VAL A 78 -4.68 21.01 -13.92
N ASP A 79 -5.00 20.23 -14.96
CA ASP A 79 -4.01 19.52 -15.78
C ASP A 79 -2.91 20.45 -16.31
N GLY A 80 -3.30 21.59 -16.90
CA GLY A 80 -2.35 22.57 -17.44
C GLY A 80 -1.39 23.07 -16.36
N PHE A 81 -1.92 23.44 -15.19
CA PHE A 81 -1.12 23.87 -14.06
C PHE A 81 -0.12 22.79 -13.61
N ILE A 82 -0.54 21.52 -13.51
CA ILE A 82 0.37 20.42 -13.12
C ILE A 82 1.44 20.19 -14.20
N ILE A 83 1.06 20.18 -15.47
CA ILE A 83 1.97 19.92 -16.60
C ILE A 83 3.01 21.04 -16.75
N ASP A 84 2.59 22.30 -16.62
CA ASP A 84 3.48 23.46 -16.72
C ASP A 84 4.48 23.52 -15.56
N ASN A 85 4.07 23.03 -14.40
CA ASN A 85 4.86 23.00 -13.18
C ASN A 85 5.50 21.64 -12.88
N TYR A 86 5.50 20.70 -13.83
CA TYR A 86 5.95 19.32 -13.62
C TYR A 86 7.41 19.20 -13.17
N LYS A 87 8.24 20.19 -13.50
CA LYS A 87 9.65 20.28 -13.05
C LYS A 87 9.78 20.25 -11.52
N TYR A 88 8.83 20.83 -10.78
CA TYR A 88 8.87 20.85 -9.32
C TYR A 88 8.53 19.48 -8.74
N ILE A 89 7.58 18.76 -9.33
CA ILE A 89 7.32 17.36 -8.99
C ILE A 89 8.60 16.54 -9.17
N LEU A 90 9.29 16.69 -10.31
CA LEU A 90 10.56 15.97 -10.55
C LEU A 90 11.64 16.30 -9.51
N ILE A 91 11.88 17.58 -9.23
CA ILE A 91 12.92 18.01 -8.28
C ILE A 91 12.62 17.47 -6.87
N PHE A 92 11.42 17.69 -6.34
CA PHE A 92 11.08 17.24 -4.99
C PHE A 92 10.98 15.72 -4.89
N SER A 93 10.53 15.04 -5.95
CA SER A 93 10.52 13.57 -5.99
C SER A 93 11.93 12.99 -6.03
N PHE A 94 12.85 13.62 -6.76
CA PHE A 94 14.25 13.21 -6.79
C PHE A 94 14.87 13.32 -5.40
N LEU A 95 14.77 14.49 -4.76
CA LEU A 95 15.27 14.71 -3.40
C LEU A 95 14.67 13.70 -2.41
N GLY A 96 13.34 13.49 -2.47
CA GLY A 96 12.65 12.54 -1.60
C GLY A 96 13.07 11.10 -1.86
N SER A 97 13.31 10.72 -3.13
CA SER A 97 13.74 9.38 -3.50
C SER A 97 15.17 9.09 -3.07
N VAL A 98 16.08 10.06 -3.14
CA VAL A 98 17.46 9.91 -2.67
C VAL A 98 17.51 9.75 -1.14
N ILE A 99 16.75 10.56 -0.40
CA ILE A 99 16.65 10.43 1.06
C ILE A 99 16.05 9.07 1.45
N SER A 100 14.96 8.68 0.78
CA SER A 100 14.31 7.39 1.00
C SER A 100 15.24 6.21 0.69
N TYR A 101 16.00 6.28 -0.42
CA TYR A 101 17.00 5.28 -0.76
C TYR A 101 18.02 5.13 0.37
N LYS A 102 18.63 6.24 0.83
CA LYS A 102 19.57 6.25 1.94
C LYS A 102 18.98 5.61 3.20
N ASN A 103 17.77 6.04 3.58
CA ASN A 103 17.12 5.58 4.81
C ASN A 103 16.80 4.08 4.75
N MET A 104 16.43 3.58 3.58
CA MET A 104 16.12 2.18 3.39
C MET A 104 17.36 1.31 3.35
N THR A 105 18.45 1.77 2.74
CA THR A 105 19.69 0.99 2.66
C THR A 105 20.58 1.17 3.89
N PHE A 106 20.14 1.94 4.89
CA PHE A 106 20.93 2.34 6.06
C PHE A 106 22.29 2.96 5.69
N GLY A 107 22.32 3.67 4.55
CA GLY A 107 23.54 4.28 4.04
C GLY A 107 23.98 5.48 4.87
N GLU A 108 25.29 5.65 5.04
CA GLU A 108 25.87 6.81 5.72
C GLU A 108 25.73 8.09 4.88
N SER A 109 25.80 7.98 3.56
CA SER A 109 25.72 9.10 2.61
C SER A 109 24.46 9.04 1.74
N LEU A 110 24.09 10.18 1.16
CA LEU A 110 23.01 10.25 0.16
C LEU A 110 23.40 9.59 -1.18
N ILE A 111 24.69 9.51 -1.46
CA ILE A 111 25.27 8.84 -2.63
C ILE A 111 26.31 7.84 -2.11
N PRO A 112 25.93 6.55 -1.95
CA PRO A 112 26.84 5.58 -1.37
C PRO A 112 27.96 5.21 -2.34
N SER A 113 29.19 5.17 -1.83
CA SER A 113 30.35 4.67 -2.57
C SER A 113 30.23 3.17 -2.87
N SER A 114 29.51 2.42 -2.03
CA SER A 114 29.23 1.00 -2.18
C SER A 114 28.08 0.69 -3.15
N PHE A 115 27.45 1.69 -3.77
CA PHE A 115 26.22 1.51 -4.56
C PHE A 115 26.29 0.32 -5.54
N PHE A 116 27.34 0.23 -6.35
CA PHE A 116 27.46 -0.83 -7.35
C PHE A 116 27.70 -2.21 -6.73
N THR A 117 28.45 -2.27 -5.64
CA THR A 117 28.69 -3.51 -4.89
C THR A 117 27.39 -4.00 -4.25
N ASP A 118 26.65 -3.10 -3.60
CA ASP A 118 25.39 -3.44 -2.94
C ASP A 118 24.32 -3.84 -3.97
N LEU A 119 24.30 -3.17 -5.12
CA LEU A 119 23.42 -3.52 -6.23
C LEU A 119 23.76 -4.90 -6.80
N TYR A 120 25.05 -5.22 -6.95
CA TYR A 120 25.51 -6.55 -7.37
C TYR A 120 25.04 -7.62 -6.39
N ILE A 121 25.23 -7.41 -5.08
CA ILE A 121 24.76 -8.34 -4.05
C ILE A 121 23.24 -8.51 -4.13
N GLY A 122 22.48 -7.42 -4.25
CA GLY A 122 21.02 -7.47 -4.38
C GLY A 122 20.50 -8.20 -5.63
N LEU A 123 21.26 -8.21 -6.72
CA LEU A 123 20.91 -8.88 -7.97
C LEU A 123 21.35 -10.36 -8.01
N VAL A 124 22.56 -10.64 -7.53
CA VAL A 124 23.23 -11.95 -7.68
C VAL A 124 23.10 -12.81 -6.41
N GLU A 125 23.12 -12.19 -5.22
CA GLU A 125 23.02 -12.86 -3.92
C GLU A 125 21.87 -12.29 -3.06
N PRO A 126 20.60 -12.31 -3.54
CA PRO A 126 19.48 -11.61 -2.90
C PRO A 126 19.19 -12.06 -1.46
N ALA A 127 19.49 -13.31 -1.10
CA ALA A 127 19.39 -13.79 0.27
C ALA A 127 20.41 -13.11 1.21
N LYS A 128 21.65 -12.92 0.75
CA LYS A 128 22.70 -12.21 1.49
C LYS A 128 22.37 -10.73 1.66
N ALA A 129 21.88 -10.08 0.61
CA ALA A 129 21.36 -8.71 0.70
C ALA A 129 20.28 -8.57 1.78
N ARG A 130 19.35 -9.55 1.86
CA ARG A 130 18.30 -9.57 2.87
C ARG A 130 18.85 -9.73 4.29
N ILE A 131 19.87 -10.57 4.49
CA ILE A 131 20.57 -10.75 5.77
C ILE A 131 21.24 -9.44 6.21
N ILE A 132 21.95 -8.76 5.31
CA ILE A 132 22.61 -7.48 5.61
C ILE A 132 21.57 -6.45 6.05
N TYR A 133 20.48 -6.31 5.28
CA TYR A 133 19.36 -5.44 5.63
C TYR A 133 18.76 -5.77 7.00
N ALA A 134 18.60 -7.06 7.31
CA ALA A 134 18.11 -7.56 8.59
C ALA A 134 18.98 -7.15 9.78
N LYS A 135 20.31 -7.33 9.64
CA LYS A 135 21.29 -6.94 10.68
C LYS A 135 21.25 -5.44 10.94
N ASN A 136 21.20 -4.64 9.87
CA ASN A 136 21.17 -3.18 9.99
C ASN A 136 19.93 -2.68 10.73
N ILE A 137 18.75 -3.30 10.49
CA ILE A 137 17.53 -2.99 11.26
C ILE A 137 17.70 -3.28 12.75
N LEU A 138 18.22 -4.46 13.09
CA LEU A 138 18.32 -4.92 14.49
C LEU A 138 19.33 -4.12 15.29
N ASN A 139 20.48 -3.80 14.69
CA ASN A 139 21.51 -3.03 15.36
C ASN A 139 21.16 -1.54 15.46
N MET A 140 20.04 -1.11 14.84
CA MET A 140 19.70 0.30 14.63
C MET A 140 20.88 1.12 14.07
N GLU A 141 21.82 0.45 13.42
CA GLU A 141 23.03 1.05 12.88
C GLU A 141 22.61 2.07 11.83
N ASN A 142 23.01 3.32 12.06
CA ASN A 142 22.78 4.42 11.13
C ASN A 142 21.29 4.68 10.83
N PHE A 143 20.40 4.72 11.84
CA PHE A 143 19.15 5.47 11.69
C PHE A 143 19.50 6.89 11.26
N GLY A 144 19.34 7.17 9.97
CA GLY A 144 19.80 8.39 9.34
C GLY A 144 19.34 9.61 10.11
N ASN A 145 20.12 10.68 10.04
CA ASN A 145 19.87 11.95 10.72
C ASN A 145 18.34 12.27 10.77
N PRO A 146 17.73 12.37 11.98
CA PRO A 146 16.29 12.50 12.13
C PRO A 146 15.74 13.75 11.45
N TYR A 147 16.54 14.81 11.32
CA TYR A 147 16.18 16.02 10.59
C TYR A 147 16.07 15.78 9.07
N ILE A 148 16.95 14.96 8.50
CA ILE A 148 16.87 14.56 7.08
C ILE A 148 15.63 13.70 6.86
N SER A 149 15.34 12.78 7.78
CA SER A 149 14.12 11.97 7.75
C SER A 149 12.86 12.81 7.93
N ALA A 150 12.89 13.87 8.75
CA ALA A 150 11.79 14.82 8.88
C ALA A 150 11.57 15.62 7.59
N PHE A 151 12.62 15.98 6.85
CA PHE A 151 12.49 16.64 5.56
C PHE A 151 11.73 15.78 4.53
N LEU A 152 11.82 14.45 4.65
CA LEU A 152 11.04 13.52 3.82
C LEU A 152 9.52 13.69 4.00
N LEU A 153 9.05 14.20 5.16
CA LEU A 153 7.62 14.51 5.37
C LEU A 153 7.12 15.45 4.26
N LEU A 154 7.87 16.53 3.99
CA LEU A 154 7.52 17.53 2.99
C LEU A 154 7.65 17.03 1.55
N LEU A 155 8.61 16.14 1.30
CA LEU A 155 8.92 15.63 -0.04
C LEU A 155 8.07 14.43 -0.45
N SER A 156 7.57 13.68 0.53
CA SER A 156 6.83 12.44 0.28
C SER A 156 5.59 12.62 -0.63
N PRO A 157 4.78 13.69 -0.55
CA PRO A 157 3.66 13.87 -1.48
C PRO A 157 4.12 13.93 -2.94
N PHE A 158 5.21 14.64 -3.21
CA PHE A 158 5.76 14.74 -4.57
C PHE A 158 6.31 13.40 -5.04
N LYS A 159 7.11 12.74 -4.19
CA LYS A 159 7.65 11.40 -4.47
C LYS A 159 6.53 10.43 -4.86
N TYR A 160 5.45 10.40 -4.08
CA TYR A 160 4.32 9.54 -4.36
C TYR A 160 3.57 9.95 -5.64
N ILE A 161 3.24 11.24 -5.79
CA ILE A 161 2.45 11.75 -6.93
C ILE A 161 3.16 11.50 -8.27
N LEU A 162 4.49 11.50 -8.29
CA LEU A 162 5.29 11.32 -9.51
C LEU A 162 4.80 10.13 -10.35
N LEU A 163 4.68 8.94 -9.77
CA LEU A 163 4.37 7.73 -10.52
C LEU A 163 2.97 7.75 -11.16
N PRO A 164 1.86 7.95 -10.40
CA PRO A 164 0.53 8.04 -11.01
C PRO A 164 0.41 9.25 -11.94
N SER A 165 1.08 10.39 -11.67
CA SER A 165 1.03 11.55 -12.56
C SER A 165 1.76 11.30 -13.88
N ILE A 166 2.90 10.60 -13.88
CA ILE A 166 3.59 10.18 -15.11
C ILE A 166 2.63 9.36 -15.97
N VAL A 167 1.92 8.39 -15.37
CA VAL A 167 1.02 7.51 -16.11
C VAL A 167 -0.19 8.29 -16.64
N TYR A 168 -0.84 9.12 -15.83
CA TYR A 168 -2.00 9.91 -16.29
C TYR A 168 -1.63 10.89 -17.41
N PHE A 169 -0.56 11.67 -17.22
CA PHE A 169 -0.16 12.74 -18.14
C PHE A 169 0.79 12.28 -19.24
N TRP A 170 1.12 10.99 -19.32
CA TRP A 170 2.10 10.45 -20.28
C TRP A 170 1.98 10.99 -21.71
N PRO A 171 0.78 11.10 -22.34
CA PRO A 171 0.68 11.60 -23.71
C PRO A 171 1.01 13.09 -23.83
N LYS A 172 0.77 13.87 -22.76
CA LYS A 172 0.93 15.34 -22.74
C LYS A 172 2.30 15.80 -22.24
N LEU A 173 3.03 14.96 -21.52
CA LEU A 173 4.35 15.31 -21.00
C LEU A 173 5.40 15.44 -22.12
N LYS A 174 6.33 16.39 -21.98
CA LYS A 174 7.53 16.49 -22.83
C LYS A 174 8.43 15.28 -22.61
N THR A 175 9.14 14.81 -23.64
CA THR A 175 10.03 13.63 -23.56
C THR A 175 11.03 13.71 -22.42
N ARG A 176 11.61 14.89 -22.16
CA ARG A 176 12.51 15.10 -21.01
C ARG A 176 11.86 14.75 -19.66
N TYR A 177 10.58 15.11 -19.46
CA TYR A 177 9.85 14.82 -18.22
C TYR A 177 9.49 13.35 -18.10
N LYS A 178 9.21 12.68 -19.23
CA LYS A 178 8.98 11.22 -19.27
C LYS A 178 10.23 10.46 -18.85
N VAL A 179 11.38 10.80 -19.45
CA VAL A 179 12.66 10.16 -19.17
C VAL A 179 13.11 10.42 -17.74
N SER A 180 13.12 11.69 -17.29
CA SER A 180 13.49 12.03 -15.91
C SER A 180 12.55 11.38 -14.89
N GLY A 181 11.24 11.36 -15.17
CA GLY A 181 10.26 10.75 -14.27
C GLY A 181 10.47 9.25 -14.10
N LEU A 182 10.73 8.53 -15.20
CA LEU A 182 11.07 7.10 -15.14
C LEU A 182 12.39 6.87 -14.40
N PHE A 183 13.42 7.67 -14.69
CA PHE A 183 14.71 7.57 -14.01
C PHE A 183 14.59 7.78 -12.49
N ILE A 184 13.86 8.81 -12.05
CA ILE A 184 13.63 9.05 -10.62
C ILE A 184 12.83 7.89 -10.00
N SER A 185 11.85 7.34 -10.71
CA SER A 185 11.08 6.18 -10.25
C SER A 185 11.92 4.91 -10.09
N LEU A 186 13.07 4.81 -10.75
CA LEU A 186 14.01 3.70 -10.57
C LEU A 186 14.76 3.78 -9.24
N ILE A 187 14.94 4.95 -8.63
CA ILE A 187 15.75 5.09 -7.41
C ILE A 187 15.18 4.24 -6.27
N PRO A 188 13.88 4.32 -5.91
CA PRO A 188 13.33 3.49 -4.84
C PRO A 188 13.31 1.99 -5.20
N LEU A 189 13.13 1.66 -6.48
CA LEU A 189 13.20 0.27 -6.97
C LEU A 189 14.61 -0.31 -6.78
N LEU A 190 15.65 0.46 -7.14
CA LEU A 190 17.05 0.09 -6.93
C LEU A 190 17.36 -0.13 -5.45
N GLY A 191 16.82 0.72 -4.57
CA GLY A 191 16.97 0.50 -3.14
C GLY A 191 16.26 -0.78 -2.66
N GLY A 192 15.10 -1.10 -3.25
CA GLY A 192 14.40 -2.37 -3.05
C GLY A 192 15.24 -3.56 -3.51
N VAL A 193 16.02 -3.41 -4.59
CA VAL A 193 17.00 -4.41 -5.04
C VAL A 193 18.12 -4.59 -4.03
N VAL A 194 18.78 -3.49 -3.66
CA VAL A 194 19.88 -3.50 -2.70
C VAL A 194 19.47 -4.11 -1.36
N SER A 195 18.26 -3.81 -0.90
CA SER A 195 17.73 -4.28 0.38
C SER A 195 16.99 -5.63 0.26
N SER A 196 16.85 -6.16 -0.96
CA SER A 196 16.09 -7.38 -1.28
C SER A 196 14.64 -7.34 -0.75
N ILE A 197 13.95 -6.22 -0.97
CA ILE A 197 12.56 -5.96 -0.53
C ILE A 197 11.63 -5.89 -1.74
N SER A 198 10.98 -7.01 -2.05
CA SER A 198 10.03 -7.08 -3.17
C SER A 198 8.75 -6.26 -2.96
N ALA A 199 8.36 -5.97 -1.72
CA ALA A 199 7.13 -5.23 -1.39
C ALA A 199 7.07 -3.83 -2.05
N ILE A 200 8.23 -3.18 -2.24
CA ILE A 200 8.33 -1.87 -2.89
C ILE A 200 8.02 -1.99 -4.38
N ASN A 201 8.60 -2.99 -5.02
CA ASN A 201 8.40 -3.25 -6.44
C ASN A 201 6.93 -3.59 -6.72
N PHE A 202 6.33 -4.44 -5.86
CA PHE A 202 4.90 -4.73 -5.93
C PHE A 202 4.06 -3.48 -5.71
N SER A 203 4.41 -2.60 -4.77
CA SER A 203 3.68 -1.34 -4.55
C SER A 203 3.70 -0.44 -5.79
N TYR A 204 4.84 -0.33 -6.49
CA TYR A 204 4.95 0.40 -7.75
C TYR A 204 4.12 -0.24 -8.87
N PHE A 205 4.17 -1.57 -8.98
CA PHE A 205 3.31 -2.34 -9.88
C PHE A 205 1.83 -2.02 -9.63
N PHE A 206 1.37 -2.11 -8.38
CA PHE A 206 -0.02 -1.82 -8.02
C PHE A 206 -0.42 -0.37 -8.33
N ILE A 207 0.45 0.61 -8.05
CA ILE A 207 0.17 2.01 -8.37
C ILE A 207 -0.07 2.19 -9.87
N ILE A 208 0.80 1.64 -10.72
CA ILE A 208 0.67 1.74 -12.18
C ILE A 208 -0.59 1.00 -12.66
N VAL A 209 -0.85 -0.22 -12.15
CA VAL A 209 -2.03 -1.01 -12.53
C VAL A 209 -3.33 -0.28 -12.21
N VAL A 210 -3.48 0.21 -10.97
CA VAL A 210 -4.69 0.94 -10.56
C VAL A 210 -4.86 2.21 -11.40
N THR A 211 -3.76 2.92 -11.67
CA THR A 211 -3.78 4.12 -12.51
C THR A 211 -4.23 3.81 -13.94
N LEU A 212 -3.71 2.74 -14.55
CA LEU A 212 -4.12 2.27 -15.87
C LEU A 212 -5.57 1.79 -15.88
N LEU A 213 -6.03 1.08 -14.85
CA LEU A 213 -7.42 0.66 -14.72
C LEU A 213 -8.35 1.86 -14.72
N VAL A 214 -8.04 2.93 -13.97
CA VAL A 214 -8.83 4.18 -14.02
C VAL A 214 -8.90 4.72 -15.44
N ILE A 215 -7.77 4.78 -16.17
CA ILE A 215 -7.76 5.24 -17.56
C ILE A 215 -8.68 4.38 -18.43
N VAL A 216 -8.62 3.05 -18.30
CA VAL A 216 -9.45 2.11 -19.05
C VAL A 216 -10.94 2.29 -18.71
N PHE A 217 -11.30 2.39 -17.42
CA PHE A 217 -12.68 2.56 -16.95
C PHE A 217 -13.31 3.89 -17.35
N GLN A 218 -12.50 4.91 -17.64
CA GLN A 218 -12.97 6.20 -18.14
C GLN A 218 -13.35 6.15 -19.62
N GLN A 219 -12.87 5.16 -20.38
CA GLN A 219 -13.17 5.04 -21.81
C GLN A 219 -14.54 4.42 -22.08
N SER A 220 -15.22 4.91 -23.12
CA SER A 220 -16.56 4.46 -23.50
C SER A 220 -16.57 3.28 -24.47
N ASN A 221 -15.47 3.05 -25.19
CA ASN A 221 -15.33 2.03 -26.24
C ASN A 221 -13.91 1.42 -26.25
N ILE A 222 -13.80 0.16 -26.67
CA ILE A 222 -12.55 -0.62 -26.75
C ILE A 222 -11.49 0.00 -27.68
N ARG A 223 -11.92 0.69 -28.75
CA ARG A 223 -10.99 1.39 -29.65
C ARG A 223 -10.22 2.50 -28.90
N ASN A 224 -10.90 3.26 -28.05
CA ASN A 224 -10.26 4.30 -27.24
C ASN A 224 -9.38 3.68 -26.16
N VAL A 225 -9.81 2.58 -25.52
CA VAL A 225 -8.97 1.82 -24.59
C VAL A 225 -7.65 1.41 -25.25
N LYS A 226 -7.70 0.83 -26.45
CA LYS A 226 -6.50 0.43 -27.19
C LYS A 226 -5.62 1.65 -27.53
N ARG A 227 -6.21 2.77 -27.96
CA ARG A 227 -5.46 4.01 -28.24
C ARG A 227 -4.76 4.53 -26.98
N GLU A 228 -5.46 4.59 -25.87
CA GLU A 228 -4.94 5.07 -24.59
C GLU A 228 -3.78 4.21 -24.08
N LEU A 229 -3.93 2.88 -24.14
CA LEU A 229 -2.86 1.95 -23.75
C LEU A 229 -1.67 2.03 -24.70
N MET A 230 -1.90 2.12 -26.02
CA MET A 230 -0.81 2.24 -27.01
C MET A 230 0.00 3.53 -26.84
N SER A 231 -0.65 4.64 -26.50
CA SER A 231 0.06 5.89 -26.19
C SER A 231 1.01 5.75 -24.99
N ARG A 232 0.79 4.74 -24.14
CA ARG A 232 1.53 4.42 -22.91
C ARG A 232 2.34 3.13 -23.00
N ARG A 233 2.67 2.66 -24.21
CA ARG A 233 3.43 1.40 -24.42
C ARG A 233 4.69 1.30 -23.56
N THR A 234 5.43 2.39 -23.37
CA THR A 234 6.64 2.41 -22.52
C THR A 234 6.31 2.13 -21.05
N ILE A 235 5.21 2.67 -20.53
CA ILE A 235 4.74 2.39 -19.17
C ILE A 235 4.31 0.93 -19.04
N ILE A 236 3.67 0.36 -20.07
CA ILE A 236 3.27 -1.05 -20.08
C ILE A 236 4.50 -1.97 -20.11
N CYS A 237 5.51 -1.65 -20.93
CA CYS A 237 6.77 -2.40 -20.92
C CYS A 237 7.48 -2.30 -19.56
N PHE A 238 7.51 -1.10 -18.96
CA PHE A 238 8.07 -0.89 -17.64
C PHE A 238 7.30 -1.67 -16.56
N LEU A 239 5.97 -1.72 -16.65
CA LEU A 239 5.12 -2.50 -15.76
C LEU A 239 5.41 -4.00 -15.85
N ILE A 240 5.50 -4.54 -17.07
CA ILE A 240 5.84 -5.96 -17.31
C ILE A 240 7.22 -6.26 -16.75
N PHE A 241 8.20 -5.38 -17.00
CA PHE A 241 9.54 -5.51 -16.44
C PHE A 241 9.52 -5.56 -14.91
N ILE A 242 8.87 -4.59 -14.25
CA ILE A 242 8.78 -4.56 -12.78
C ILE A 242 8.08 -5.81 -12.27
N PHE A 243 6.99 -6.26 -12.91
CA PHE A 243 6.26 -7.44 -12.47
C PHE A 243 7.11 -8.71 -12.53
N THR A 244 7.73 -8.98 -13.68
CA THR A 244 8.61 -10.14 -13.88
C THR A 244 9.81 -10.09 -12.93
N PHE A 245 10.40 -8.90 -12.75
CA PHE A 245 11.52 -8.71 -11.84
C PHE A 245 11.11 -8.87 -10.37
N SER A 246 9.92 -8.41 -9.98
CA SER A 246 9.38 -8.58 -8.62
C SER A 246 9.13 -10.05 -8.32
N LEU A 247 8.61 -10.81 -9.29
CA LEU A 247 8.47 -12.26 -9.18
C LEU A 247 9.82 -12.94 -9.06
N TYR A 248 10.80 -12.58 -9.90
CA TYR A 248 12.17 -13.09 -9.77
C TYR A 248 12.71 -12.86 -8.36
N GLN A 249 12.67 -11.64 -7.83
CA GLN A 249 13.14 -11.36 -6.47
C GLN A 249 12.35 -12.09 -5.39
N PHE A 250 11.03 -12.12 -5.52
CA PHE A 250 10.14 -12.83 -4.58
C PHE A 250 10.49 -14.32 -4.49
N TYR A 251 10.87 -14.94 -5.61
CA TYR A 251 11.30 -16.34 -5.64
C TYR A 251 12.79 -16.53 -5.28
N ALA A 252 13.66 -15.60 -5.68
CA ALA A 252 15.11 -15.70 -5.49
C ALA A 252 15.53 -15.45 -4.02
N VAL A 253 14.77 -14.62 -3.30
CA VAL A 253 14.83 -14.62 -1.84
C VAL A 253 14.14 -15.89 -1.37
N LYS A 254 14.91 -16.97 -1.17
CA LYS A 254 14.42 -18.22 -0.58
C LYS A 254 13.61 -17.85 0.67
N SER A 255 12.29 -17.96 0.56
CA SER A 255 11.34 -17.18 1.35
C SER A 255 11.11 -17.71 2.76
N GLY A 256 11.99 -18.58 3.27
CA GLY A 256 11.78 -19.21 4.57
C GLY A 256 12.37 -18.43 5.74
N ALA A 257 13.25 -17.46 5.49
CA ALA A 257 14.03 -16.90 6.57
C ALA A 257 13.51 -15.50 6.96
N ASN A 258 12.89 -15.43 8.14
CA ASN A 258 12.52 -14.16 8.75
C ASN A 258 13.77 -13.36 9.19
N LEU A 259 13.64 -12.04 9.25
CA LEU A 259 14.66 -11.07 9.67
C LEU A 259 15.43 -11.51 10.94
N TYR A 260 14.71 -12.12 11.89
CA TYR A 260 15.25 -12.61 13.17
C TYR A 260 16.05 -13.92 13.04
N GLN A 261 15.61 -14.87 12.21
CA GLN A 261 16.31 -16.15 12.05
C GLN A 261 17.55 -16.02 11.17
N LEU A 262 17.49 -15.15 10.16
CA LEU A 262 18.63 -14.77 9.33
C LEU A 262 19.79 -14.11 10.10
N THR A 263 19.50 -13.59 11.29
CA THR A 263 20.46 -12.83 12.11
C THR A 263 20.88 -13.54 13.38
N VAL A 264 20.01 -14.37 13.96
CA VAL A 264 20.27 -15.08 15.22
C VAL A 264 20.61 -16.56 14.99
N GLU A 265 20.03 -17.21 13.97
CA GLU A 265 20.10 -18.68 13.81
C GLU A 265 21.00 -19.14 12.64
N ASP A 266 21.47 -18.23 11.78
CA ASP A 266 22.35 -18.48 10.62
C ASP A 266 21.86 -19.63 9.70
N THR A 267 20.57 -19.93 9.72
CA THR A 267 19.95 -20.99 8.94
C THR A 267 19.39 -20.46 7.63
N SER A 268 19.74 -21.11 6.52
CA SER A 268 19.09 -20.92 5.22
C SER A 268 17.71 -21.60 5.22
N VAL A 269 16.73 -20.99 5.89
CA VAL A 269 15.38 -21.54 5.88
C VAL A 269 14.81 -21.38 4.47
N GLU A 270 14.60 -22.49 3.77
CA GLU A 270 14.06 -22.50 2.41
C GLU A 270 12.53 -22.44 2.39
N ARG A 271 11.87 -22.69 3.54
CA ARG A 271 10.41 -22.90 3.70
C ARG A 271 9.82 -22.13 4.88
N PHE A 272 8.49 -22.01 4.93
CA PHE A 272 7.76 -21.41 6.05
C PHE A 272 7.62 -22.34 7.27
N ASP A 273 8.47 -23.36 7.39
CA ASP A 273 8.37 -24.42 8.42
C ASP A 273 8.52 -23.86 9.84
N TYR A 274 9.17 -22.70 10.00
CA TYR A 274 9.25 -21.95 11.26
C TYR A 274 7.87 -21.56 11.84
N LEU A 275 6.82 -21.52 11.01
CA LEU A 275 5.46 -21.27 11.49
C LEU A 275 4.92 -22.48 12.28
N GLY A 276 5.51 -23.67 12.10
CA GLY A 276 5.23 -24.87 12.89
C GLY A 276 5.44 -24.65 14.39
N ASP A 277 6.49 -23.93 14.76
CA ASP A 277 6.79 -23.56 16.17
C ASP A 277 5.71 -22.66 16.78
N LYS A 278 4.89 -22.02 15.93
CA LYS A 278 3.73 -21.21 16.32
C LYS A 278 2.39 -21.94 16.12
N GLY A 279 2.45 -23.25 15.93
CA GLY A 279 1.30 -24.13 15.81
C GLY A 279 0.58 -24.03 14.46
N VAL A 280 1.23 -23.50 13.41
CA VAL A 280 0.69 -23.50 12.05
C VAL A 280 1.13 -24.79 11.36
N LEU A 281 0.16 -25.58 10.87
CA LEU A 281 0.43 -26.86 10.25
C LEU A 281 0.22 -26.77 8.73
N PHE A 282 1.07 -27.42 7.97
CA PHE A 282 0.88 -27.56 6.52
C PHE A 282 0.05 -28.80 6.22
N LYS A 283 -1.01 -28.66 5.43
CA LYS A 283 -1.97 -29.76 5.19
C LYS A 283 -1.43 -30.88 4.31
N ASN A 284 -0.40 -30.63 3.51
CA ASN A 284 0.23 -31.62 2.64
C ASN A 284 1.76 -31.59 2.81
N ASN A 285 2.33 -32.64 3.39
CA ASN A 285 3.76 -32.73 3.66
C ASN A 285 4.51 -33.62 2.68
N ASP A 286 3.83 -34.53 1.97
CA ASP A 286 4.53 -35.69 1.41
C ASP A 286 4.96 -35.57 -0.06
N GLU A 287 4.59 -34.51 -0.79
CA GLU A 287 5.21 -34.16 -2.10
C GLU A 287 4.76 -32.77 -2.56
N ARG A 288 5.49 -31.71 -2.17
CA ARG A 288 5.14 -30.32 -2.52
C ARG A 288 5.70 -29.94 -3.88
N THR A 289 4.82 -29.81 -4.88
CA THR A 289 5.16 -29.25 -6.20
C THR A 289 5.49 -27.75 -6.12
N VAL A 290 6.16 -27.20 -7.14
CA VAL A 290 6.44 -25.74 -7.25
C VAL A 290 5.15 -24.91 -7.19
N LEU A 291 4.05 -25.43 -7.76
CA LEU A 291 2.75 -24.76 -7.71
C LEU A 291 2.18 -24.73 -6.29
N TYR A 292 2.35 -25.81 -5.54
CA TYR A 292 1.90 -25.90 -4.16
C TYR A 292 2.74 -25.01 -3.24
N ASP A 293 4.06 -24.97 -3.43
CA ASP A 293 4.96 -24.01 -2.77
C ASP A 293 4.48 -22.57 -3.02
N PHE A 294 4.28 -22.18 -4.29
CA PHE A 294 3.76 -20.85 -4.63
C PHE A 294 2.41 -20.53 -3.94
N TYR A 295 1.51 -21.52 -3.87
CA TYR A 295 0.22 -21.39 -3.20
C TYR A 295 0.36 -21.17 -1.69
N GLU A 296 1.28 -21.88 -1.02
CA GLU A 296 1.62 -21.66 0.38
C GLU A 296 2.18 -20.25 0.59
N LYS A 297 3.13 -19.81 -0.23
CA LYS A 297 3.74 -18.47 -0.13
C LYS A 297 2.67 -17.39 -0.26
N ILE A 298 1.85 -17.46 -1.30
CA ILE A 298 0.74 -16.50 -1.48
C ILE A 298 -0.17 -16.52 -0.26
N THR A 299 -0.51 -17.69 0.27
CA THR A 299 -1.39 -17.78 1.44
C THR A 299 -0.75 -17.09 2.64
N VAL A 300 0.50 -17.40 2.99
CA VAL A 300 1.19 -16.76 4.12
C VAL A 300 1.21 -15.24 3.95
N TYR A 301 1.64 -14.73 2.80
CA TYR A 301 1.68 -13.29 2.54
C TYR A 301 0.29 -12.64 2.62
N LEU A 302 -0.77 -13.31 2.16
CA LEU A 302 -2.10 -12.71 2.15
C LEU A 302 -2.84 -12.80 3.48
N VAL A 303 -2.63 -13.84 4.29
CA VAL A 303 -3.53 -14.10 5.45
C VAL A 303 -2.84 -14.22 6.80
N GLN A 304 -1.50 -14.23 6.85
CA GLN A 304 -0.75 -14.36 8.11
C GLN A 304 -1.16 -13.31 9.16
N GLY A 305 -1.53 -12.10 8.73
CA GLY A 305 -1.99 -11.05 9.62
C GLY A 305 -3.25 -11.38 10.42
N TYR A 306 -4.12 -12.28 9.92
CA TYR A 306 -5.30 -12.73 10.65
C TYR A 306 -4.97 -13.64 11.83
N LYS A 307 -3.88 -14.41 11.78
CA LYS A 307 -3.42 -15.18 12.93
C LYS A 307 -3.05 -14.24 14.08
N GLY A 308 -2.25 -13.21 13.81
CA GLY A 308 -1.93 -12.17 14.80
C GLY A 308 -3.20 -11.51 15.36
N MET A 309 -4.15 -11.15 14.50
CA MET A 309 -5.45 -10.61 14.93
C MET A 309 -6.21 -11.57 15.84
N SER A 310 -6.25 -12.87 15.51
CA SER A 310 -7.01 -13.86 16.29
C SER A 310 -6.54 -13.97 17.73
N ILE A 311 -5.23 -13.87 17.96
CA ILE A 311 -4.62 -13.88 19.30
C ILE A 311 -4.91 -12.55 20.00
N SER A 312 -4.76 -11.42 19.29
CA SER A 312 -5.03 -10.09 19.84
C SER A 312 -6.47 -9.92 20.34
N LEU A 313 -7.44 -10.65 19.80
CA LEU A 313 -8.84 -10.59 20.24
C LEU A 313 -9.05 -10.97 21.71
N ASP A 314 -8.10 -11.68 22.33
CA ASP A 314 -8.18 -12.13 23.72
C ASP A 314 -7.56 -11.14 24.72
N TYR A 315 -6.95 -10.07 24.22
CA TYR A 315 -6.32 -9.06 25.05
C TYR A 315 -7.22 -7.83 25.19
N PRO A 316 -7.16 -7.13 26.34
CA PRO A 316 -7.93 -5.92 26.55
C PRO A 316 -7.42 -4.76 25.67
N PHE A 317 -8.33 -3.86 25.33
CA PHE A 317 -7.99 -2.60 24.68
C PHE A 317 -7.31 -1.66 25.67
N ASP A 318 -6.12 -1.18 25.32
CA ASP A 318 -5.49 -0.04 25.98
C ASP A 318 -5.30 1.05 24.94
N SER A 319 -5.68 2.28 25.31
CA SER A 319 -5.59 3.41 24.40
C SER A 319 -4.14 3.72 24.06
N THR A 320 -3.88 3.88 22.76
CA THR A 320 -2.63 4.42 22.21
C THR A 320 -2.74 5.89 21.81
N TYR A 321 -3.76 6.59 22.30
CA TYR A 321 -3.97 8.04 22.12
C TYR A 321 -4.01 8.52 20.65
N GLY A 322 -4.40 7.64 19.72
CA GLY A 322 -4.45 7.96 18.29
C GLY A 322 -3.14 7.68 17.53
N ALA A 323 -2.10 7.17 18.19
CA ALA A 323 -0.80 6.89 17.57
C ALA A 323 -0.55 5.39 17.29
N GLY A 324 -1.36 4.48 17.84
CA GLY A 324 -1.05 3.04 17.81
C GLY A 324 -1.23 2.38 16.46
N HIS A 325 -2.02 2.95 15.56
CA HIS A 325 -2.16 2.44 14.20
C HIS A 325 -0.92 2.64 13.32
N SER A 326 0.02 3.52 13.70
CA SER A 326 1.18 3.89 12.88
C SER A 326 2.49 3.70 13.64
N ILE A 327 3.34 2.78 13.18
CA ILE A 327 4.68 2.57 13.76
C ILE A 327 5.50 3.86 13.75
N PHE A 328 5.33 4.69 12.71
CA PHE A 328 5.97 6.00 12.63
C PHE A 328 5.49 6.93 13.75
N LEU A 329 4.18 7.06 13.96
CA LEU A 329 3.66 7.91 15.03
C LEU A 329 4.05 7.40 16.41
N GLN A 330 4.11 6.08 16.61
CA GLN A 330 4.58 5.49 17.87
C GLN A 330 5.99 5.96 18.22
N ARG A 331 6.91 5.94 17.25
CA ARG A 331 8.28 6.45 17.44
C ARG A 331 8.32 7.95 17.68
N VAL A 332 7.53 8.73 16.94
CA VAL A 332 7.44 10.19 17.17
C VAL A 332 6.96 10.50 18.59
N PHE A 333 5.99 9.75 19.12
CA PHE A 333 5.53 9.90 20.49
C PHE A 333 6.63 9.54 21.50
N GLU A 334 7.34 8.45 21.27
CA GLU A 334 8.46 8.03 22.13
C GLU A 334 9.59 9.08 22.13
N ASP A 335 10.05 9.48 20.94
CA ASP A 335 11.21 10.37 20.75
C ASP A 335 10.95 11.80 21.27
N TYR A 336 9.74 12.34 21.06
CA TYR A 336 9.44 13.75 21.34
C TYR A 336 8.59 13.99 22.58
N LEU A 337 7.79 13.00 23.01
CA LEU A 337 6.94 13.13 24.20
C LEU A 337 7.46 12.26 25.36
N GLY A 338 8.47 11.42 25.14
CA GLY A 338 9.03 10.52 26.16
C GLY A 338 8.08 9.41 26.58
N PHE A 339 6.99 9.19 25.83
CA PHE A 339 5.95 8.21 26.16
C PHE A 339 5.92 7.09 25.12
N ASN A 340 6.29 5.88 25.55
CA ASN A 340 6.28 4.71 24.69
C ASN A 340 4.86 4.13 24.56
N VAL A 341 4.10 4.65 23.59
CA VAL A 341 2.75 4.16 23.24
C VAL A 341 2.76 2.71 22.73
N ARG A 342 3.91 2.19 22.27
CA ARG A 342 4.01 0.85 21.67
C ARG A 342 3.65 -0.23 22.69
N GLU A 343 3.97 -0.01 23.96
CA GLU A 343 3.63 -0.92 25.07
C GLU A 343 2.12 -1.19 25.21
N HIS A 344 1.28 -0.27 24.73
CA HIS A 344 -0.18 -0.40 24.81
C HIS A 344 -0.78 -1.12 23.58
N THR A 345 0.01 -1.33 22.53
CA THR A 345 -0.47 -1.92 21.27
C THR A 345 -0.78 -3.41 21.43
N TYR A 346 -1.76 -3.90 20.67
CA TYR A 346 -2.05 -5.33 20.59
C TYR A 346 -0.86 -6.14 20.10
N GLN A 347 -0.07 -5.60 19.17
CA GLN A 347 1.11 -6.24 18.62
C GLN A 347 2.12 -6.53 19.73
N ARG A 348 2.46 -5.52 20.55
CA ARG A 348 3.40 -5.70 21.67
C ARG A 348 2.89 -6.70 22.70
N LYS A 349 1.61 -6.62 23.09
CA LYS A 349 1.00 -7.49 24.10
C LYS A 349 1.10 -8.97 23.77
N ILE A 350 1.08 -9.30 22.48
CA ILE A 350 1.13 -10.69 22.01
C ILE A 350 2.51 -11.12 21.53
N THR A 351 3.56 -10.30 21.68
CA THR A 351 4.89 -10.54 21.09
C THR A 351 5.48 -11.90 21.47
N SER A 352 5.19 -12.42 22.66
CA SER A 352 5.65 -13.76 23.09
C SER A 352 5.03 -14.90 22.26
N LEU A 353 3.78 -14.73 21.81
CA LEU A 353 3.03 -15.70 21.01
C LEU A 353 3.24 -15.45 19.50
N TRP A 354 3.22 -14.18 19.10
CA TRP A 354 3.29 -13.73 17.73
C TRP A 354 4.08 -12.42 17.67
N ASN A 355 5.39 -12.54 17.42
CA ASN A 355 6.33 -11.43 17.56
C ASN A 355 6.06 -10.33 16.52
N GLU A 356 5.89 -9.11 17.02
CA GLU A 356 5.54 -7.91 16.26
C GLU A 356 6.57 -7.45 15.21
N ASN A 357 7.84 -7.81 15.37
CA ASN A 357 8.91 -7.43 14.44
C ASN A 357 9.17 -8.51 13.38
N VAL A 358 8.48 -9.64 13.51
CA VAL A 358 8.78 -10.89 12.83
C VAL A 358 7.60 -11.29 11.96
N TYR A 359 6.41 -11.29 12.51
CA TYR A 359 5.20 -11.71 11.82
C TYR A 359 4.30 -10.53 11.52
N TRP A 360 3.46 -10.71 10.51
CA TRP A 360 2.49 -9.70 10.13
C TRP A 360 1.28 -9.72 11.07
N HIS A 361 0.71 -8.55 11.29
CA HIS A 361 -0.53 -8.35 12.03
C HIS A 361 -1.48 -7.56 11.15
N SER A 362 -2.69 -8.06 10.92
CA SER A 362 -3.67 -7.42 10.04
C SER A 362 -3.80 -5.91 10.34
N ALA A 363 -4.06 -5.10 9.31
CA ALA A 363 -4.36 -3.67 9.50
C ALA A 363 -5.52 -3.44 10.48
N TYR A 364 -6.45 -4.40 10.60
CA TYR A 364 -7.51 -4.37 11.59
C TYR A 364 -6.96 -4.30 13.02
N SER A 365 -5.89 -5.05 13.35
CA SER A 365 -5.24 -4.96 14.66
C SER A 365 -4.53 -3.62 14.87
N TYR A 366 -3.95 -3.04 13.81
CA TYR A 366 -3.36 -1.70 13.89
C TYR A 366 -4.43 -0.63 14.17
N PHE A 367 -5.55 -0.64 13.46
CA PHE A 367 -6.67 0.27 13.74
C PHE A 367 -7.26 0.02 15.14
N ALA A 368 -7.32 -1.25 15.58
CA ALA A 368 -7.83 -1.59 16.90
C ALA A 368 -7.01 -0.97 18.03
N ASN A 369 -5.72 -0.66 17.85
CA ASN A 369 -4.91 0.00 18.87
C ASN A 369 -5.51 1.34 19.32
N ASP A 370 -6.14 2.07 18.39
CA ASP A 370 -6.73 3.38 18.69
C ASP A 370 -8.25 3.33 18.91
N PHE A 371 -8.93 2.30 18.39
CA PHE A 371 -10.40 2.25 18.36
C PHE A 371 -11.03 1.03 19.05
N SER A 372 -10.22 0.07 19.53
CA SER A 372 -10.63 -1.30 19.85
C SER A 372 -11.17 -2.08 18.63
N PHE A 373 -11.22 -3.41 18.69
CA PHE A 373 -11.81 -4.21 17.60
C PHE A 373 -13.27 -3.83 17.29
N LYS A 374 -14.05 -3.43 18.30
CA LYS A 374 -15.42 -2.94 18.07
C LYS A 374 -15.43 -1.62 17.30
N GLY A 375 -14.52 -0.69 17.61
CA GLY A 375 -14.45 0.60 16.91
C GLY A 375 -13.89 0.48 15.49
N VAL A 376 -13.13 -0.57 15.16
CA VAL A 376 -12.72 -0.86 13.77
C VAL A 376 -13.93 -1.01 12.85
N VAL A 377 -15.09 -1.45 13.35
CA VAL A 377 -16.35 -1.45 12.56
C VAL A 377 -16.67 -0.05 12.05
N VAL A 378 -16.52 0.98 12.89
CA VAL A 378 -16.75 2.38 12.51
C VAL A 378 -15.65 2.86 11.55
N VAL A 379 -14.39 2.48 11.78
CA VAL A 379 -13.29 2.79 10.85
C VAL A 379 -13.60 2.24 9.46
N MET A 380 -14.05 0.99 9.37
CA MET A 380 -14.38 0.35 8.09
C MET A 380 -15.55 1.00 7.39
N PHE A 381 -16.57 1.47 8.13
CA PHE A 381 -17.64 2.30 7.57
C PHE A 381 -17.07 3.58 6.92
N LEU A 382 -16.19 4.29 7.64
CA LEU A 382 -15.59 5.54 7.15
C LEU A 382 -14.69 5.29 5.94
N LEU A 383 -13.94 4.19 5.91
CA LEU A 383 -13.14 3.79 4.76
C LEU A 383 -14.04 3.47 3.55
N GLY A 384 -15.13 2.72 3.74
CA GLY A 384 -16.08 2.45 2.67
C GLY A 384 -16.73 3.71 2.11
N TYR A 385 -17.11 4.64 2.99
CA TYR A 385 -17.64 5.95 2.63
C TYR A 385 -16.63 6.79 1.84
N LEU A 386 -15.37 6.84 2.30
CA LEU A 386 -14.29 7.54 1.62
C LEU A 386 -13.99 6.92 0.26
N PHE A 387 -13.98 5.59 0.16
CA PHE A 387 -13.79 4.89 -1.11
C PHE A 387 -14.87 5.28 -2.13
N ALA A 388 -16.15 5.28 -1.73
CA ALA A 388 -17.24 5.73 -2.57
C ALA A 388 -17.11 7.20 -2.99
N LEU A 389 -16.64 8.08 -2.10
CA LEU A 389 -16.34 9.47 -2.42
C LEU A 389 -15.29 9.60 -3.54
N LEU A 390 -14.19 8.85 -3.45
CA LEU A 390 -13.13 8.87 -4.47
C LEU A 390 -13.66 8.40 -5.82
N ILE A 391 -14.33 7.24 -5.84
CA ILE A 391 -14.92 6.67 -7.05
C ILE A 391 -15.93 7.64 -7.68
N TYR A 392 -16.80 8.24 -6.87
CA TYR A 392 -17.77 9.24 -7.31
C TYR A 392 -17.10 10.47 -7.93
N LYS A 393 -16.07 11.00 -7.29
CA LYS A 393 -15.33 12.16 -7.81
C LYS A 393 -14.58 11.85 -9.11
N ILE A 394 -14.01 10.64 -9.24
CA ILE A 394 -13.33 10.21 -10.46
C ILE A 394 -14.31 10.05 -11.62
N ILE A 395 -15.45 9.40 -11.39
CA ILE A 395 -16.43 9.11 -12.45
C ILE A 395 -17.16 10.37 -12.91
N ASN A 396 -17.65 11.17 -11.96
CA ASN A 396 -18.55 12.28 -12.28
C ASN A 396 -17.82 13.60 -12.53
N PHE A 397 -16.67 13.82 -11.89
CA PHE A 397 -15.94 15.08 -11.99
C PHE A 397 -14.55 14.93 -12.58
N ASN A 398 -14.09 13.72 -12.87
CA ASN A 398 -12.74 13.48 -13.37
C ASN A 398 -11.68 14.12 -12.44
N ASP A 399 -11.92 14.11 -11.12
CA ASP A 399 -11.08 14.82 -10.14
C ASP A 399 -9.67 14.22 -10.04
N ILE A 400 -8.65 15.04 -10.32
CA ILE A 400 -7.26 14.60 -10.36
C ILE A 400 -6.75 14.15 -8.99
N PHE A 401 -7.14 14.82 -7.90
CA PHE A 401 -6.65 14.45 -6.57
C PHE A 401 -7.23 13.11 -6.13
N SER A 402 -8.50 12.84 -6.44
CA SER A 402 -9.12 11.53 -6.20
C SER A 402 -8.44 10.43 -7.02
N LYS A 403 -8.10 10.70 -8.30
CA LYS A 403 -7.32 9.79 -9.14
C LYS A 403 -5.94 9.49 -8.56
N LEU A 404 -5.25 10.51 -8.05
CA LEU A 404 -3.93 10.36 -7.43
C LEU A 404 -4.01 9.62 -6.08
N LEU A 405 -5.09 9.75 -5.32
CA LEU A 405 -5.25 9.09 -4.02
C LEU A 405 -5.70 7.61 -4.14
N LEU A 406 -6.45 7.27 -5.19
CA LEU A 406 -7.01 5.93 -5.35
C LEU A 406 -5.97 4.80 -5.28
N PRO A 407 -4.76 4.90 -5.84
CA PRO A 407 -3.77 3.83 -5.72
C PRO A 407 -3.26 3.61 -4.30
N LEU A 408 -3.14 4.65 -3.45
CA LEU A 408 -2.85 4.46 -2.02
C LEU A 408 -4.01 3.75 -1.32
N PHE A 409 -5.24 4.14 -1.65
CA PHE A 409 -6.42 3.49 -1.10
C PHE A 409 -6.47 2.00 -1.49
N ALA A 410 -6.11 1.67 -2.73
CA ALA A 410 -6.02 0.30 -3.20
C ALA A 410 -4.92 -0.50 -2.47
N ILE A 411 -3.74 0.10 -2.22
CA ILE A 411 -2.68 -0.51 -1.39
C ILE A 411 -3.21 -0.76 0.02
N MET A 412 -3.89 0.21 0.64
CA MET A 412 -4.47 0.04 1.97
C MET A 412 -5.44 -1.15 2.01
N ILE A 413 -6.36 -1.27 1.04
CA ILE A 413 -7.28 -2.40 0.94
C ILE A 413 -6.53 -3.72 0.77
N LEU A 414 -5.57 -3.76 -0.15
CA LEU A 414 -4.76 -4.95 -0.43
C LEU A 414 -4.05 -5.46 0.83
N TYR A 415 -3.61 -4.56 1.70
CA TYR A 415 -2.88 -4.95 2.90
C TYR A 415 -3.76 -5.07 4.15
N LEU A 416 -5.09 -4.81 4.09
CA LEU A 416 -5.98 -5.00 5.24
C LEU A 416 -5.81 -6.38 5.93
N PRO A 417 -5.74 -7.50 5.19
CA PRO A 417 -5.53 -8.83 5.78
C PRO A 417 -4.15 -9.00 6.44
N ALA A 418 -3.14 -8.28 5.95
CA ALA A 418 -1.74 -8.51 6.24
C ALA A 418 -1.16 -7.51 7.25
N ASN A 419 -1.16 -6.21 6.95
CA ASN A 419 -0.57 -5.15 7.78
C ASN A 419 -1.03 -3.74 7.35
N ASN A 420 -0.67 -2.70 8.11
CA ASN A 420 -1.05 -1.32 7.81
C ASN A 420 -0.02 -0.59 6.92
N GLN A 421 0.15 -0.99 5.66
CA GLN A 421 1.16 -0.36 4.78
C GLN A 421 1.00 1.17 4.67
N VAL A 422 -0.21 1.69 4.49
CA VAL A 422 -0.36 3.12 4.19
C VAL A 422 -0.04 3.99 5.39
N PHE A 423 -0.48 3.62 6.60
CA PHE A 423 -0.23 4.46 7.77
C PHE A 423 1.00 4.08 8.58
N SER A 424 1.60 2.90 8.38
CA SER A 424 2.86 2.55 9.04
C SER A 424 4.09 3.23 8.43
N PHE A 425 4.02 3.61 7.16
CA PHE A 425 5.14 4.26 6.46
C PHE A 425 4.84 5.72 6.16
N LEU A 426 5.73 6.61 6.61
CA LEU A 426 5.69 8.05 6.36
C LEU A 426 5.43 8.39 4.89
N GLU A 427 6.11 7.65 4.01
CA GLU A 427 6.09 7.85 2.57
C GLU A 427 4.73 7.58 1.90
N TYR A 428 3.82 6.91 2.60
CA TYR A 428 2.45 6.65 2.15
C TYR A 428 1.42 7.42 2.98
N MET A 429 1.66 7.55 4.28
CA MET A 429 0.79 8.26 5.21
C MET A 429 0.65 9.74 4.85
N ILE A 430 1.77 10.43 4.66
CA ILE A 430 1.75 11.87 4.40
C ILE A 430 1.13 12.20 3.05
N PRO A 431 1.45 11.50 1.94
CA PRO A 431 0.73 11.70 0.67
C PRO A 431 -0.76 11.39 0.78
N PHE A 432 -1.16 10.37 1.56
CA PHE A 432 -2.57 10.06 1.78
C PHE A 432 -3.31 11.25 2.40
N TRP A 433 -2.78 11.81 3.50
CA TRP A 433 -3.38 12.97 4.17
C TRP A 433 -3.30 14.24 3.32
N PHE A 434 -2.18 14.48 2.63
CA PHE A 434 -2.03 15.61 1.72
C PHE A 434 -3.07 15.58 0.60
N LEU A 435 -3.22 14.46 -0.10
CA LEU A 435 -4.19 14.32 -1.19
C LEU A 435 -5.63 14.39 -0.68
N LEU A 436 -5.92 13.80 0.48
CA LEU A 436 -7.23 13.92 1.11
C LEU A 436 -7.55 15.38 1.47
N PHE A 437 -6.58 16.13 1.99
CA PHE A 437 -6.72 17.55 2.26
C PHE A 437 -6.98 18.37 0.99
N MET A 438 -6.27 18.07 -0.11
CA MET A 438 -6.52 18.69 -1.42
C MET A 438 -7.94 18.39 -1.95
N ILE A 439 -8.46 17.18 -1.74
CA ILE A 439 -9.84 16.79 -2.08
C ILE A 439 -10.86 17.59 -1.26
N ILE A 440 -10.58 17.85 0.02
CA ILE A 440 -11.43 18.66 0.91
C ILE A 440 -11.41 20.14 0.49
N ILE A 441 -10.23 20.71 0.23
CA ILE A 441 -10.10 22.09 -0.30
C ILE A 441 -10.87 22.23 -1.60
N SER A 442 -10.69 21.28 -2.53
CA SER A 442 -11.41 21.24 -3.80
C SER A 442 -12.94 21.25 -3.59
N ALA A 443 -13.44 20.47 -2.62
CA ALA A 443 -14.86 20.47 -2.27
C ALA A 443 -15.33 21.80 -1.65
N TYR A 444 -14.50 22.43 -0.81
CA TYR A 444 -14.80 23.73 -0.22
C TYR A 444 -14.87 24.84 -1.28
N VAL A 445 -13.90 24.88 -2.20
CA VAL A 445 -13.88 25.81 -3.35
C VAL A 445 -15.13 25.65 -4.20
N TYR A 446 -15.55 24.41 -4.49
CA TYR A 446 -16.81 24.13 -5.19
C TYR A 446 -18.03 24.63 -4.40
N LYS A 447 -18.09 24.38 -3.09
CA LYS A 447 -19.22 24.82 -2.26
C LYS A 447 -19.34 26.35 -2.25
N LYS A 448 -18.22 27.07 -2.08
CA LYS A 448 -18.17 28.52 -1.93
C LYS A 448 -18.32 29.28 -3.26
N TYR A 449 -17.63 28.83 -4.30
CA TYR A 449 -17.52 29.56 -5.58
C TYR A 449 -18.24 28.87 -6.76
N LYS A 450 -18.78 27.66 -6.57
CA LYS A 450 -19.38 26.82 -7.64
C LYS A 450 -18.40 26.48 -8.78
N ILE A 451 -17.09 26.54 -8.50
CA ILE A 451 -16.00 26.15 -9.38
C ILE A 451 -15.64 24.70 -9.09
N GLN A 452 -15.81 23.81 -10.07
CA GLN A 452 -15.40 22.41 -9.95
C GLN A 452 -13.97 22.25 -10.47
N ILE A 453 -13.06 21.77 -9.62
CA ILE A 453 -11.72 21.36 -10.04
C ILE A 453 -11.82 20.01 -10.76
N VAL A 454 -11.31 19.95 -12.00
CA VAL A 454 -11.39 18.78 -12.87
C VAL A 454 -10.06 18.53 -13.58
N SER A 455 -9.81 17.27 -13.93
CA SER A 455 -8.81 16.92 -14.94
C SER A 455 -9.44 17.00 -16.34
N GLU A 456 -8.66 17.21 -17.39
CA GLU A 456 -9.18 17.04 -18.75
C GLU A 456 -9.49 15.56 -18.98
N LYS A 457 -10.55 15.27 -19.75
CA LYS A 457 -10.81 13.88 -20.14
C LYS A 457 -9.62 13.38 -20.94
N ILE A 458 -9.17 12.18 -20.60
CA ILE A 458 -8.13 11.49 -21.34
C ILE A 458 -8.81 10.96 -22.61
N CYS A 459 -8.47 11.56 -23.77
CA CYS A 459 -9.19 11.39 -25.04
C CYS A 459 -8.81 10.13 -25.81
#